data_AF-A0A1C2I344-F1
#
_entry.id   AF-A0A1C2I344-F1
#
_cell.length_a   1.000
_cell.length_b   1.000
_cell.length_c   1.000
_cell.angle_alpha   90.00
_cell.angle_beta   90.00
_cell.angle_gamma   90.00
#
_symmetry.space_group_name_H-M   'P 1'
#
loop_
_entity.id
_entity.type
_entity.pdbx_description
1 polymer ?
#
loop_
_entity_poly.entity_id
_entity_poly.type
_entity_poly.pdbx_seq_one_letter_code
_entity_poly.pdbx_strand_id
1 'polypeptide(L)'
;MRGSIIIRTEHDCAGLSPARRTAIVTQKVRSLSDEDLKDLARRREKQHPGRHLRPMSITLPADVLERLQGFQGSRWSVSALIDRILESEDIRPASSRSAR
;
A
#
# COMPACT_ATOMS: atom_id res chain seq x y z
N MET A 1 20.83 4.91 0.46
CA MET A 1 20.27 4.46 1.76
C MET A 1 18.95 3.73 1.52
N ARG A 2 18.60 2.74 2.35
CA ARG A 2 17.28 2.08 2.35
C ARG A 2 16.59 2.42 3.66
N GLY A 3 15.30 2.72 3.63
CA GLY A 3 14.51 2.99 4.83
C GLY A 3 13.37 1.98 4.95
N SER A 4 12.94 1.75 6.19
CA SER A 4 11.76 0.94 6.47
C SER A 4 10.62 1.83 6.92
N ILE A 5 9.43 1.55 6.43
CA ILE A 5 8.20 2.20 6.87
C ILE A 5 7.23 1.15 7.39
N ILE A 6 6.48 1.52 8.42
CA ILE A 6 5.40 0.70 8.94
C ILE A 6 4.12 1.20 8.30
N ILE A 7 3.43 0.31 7.61
CA ILE A 7 2.11 0.57 7.06
C ILE A 7 1.06 -0.26 7.77
N ARG A 8 -0.19 0.17 7.64
CA ARG A 8 -1.36 -0.59 8.05
C ARG A 8 -2.07 -1.11 6.82
N THR A 9 -2.15 -2.43 6.68
CA THR A 9 -2.79 -3.10 5.54
C THR A 9 -3.91 -4.00 6.03
N GLU A 10 -4.93 -4.17 5.20
CA GLU A 10 -6.02 -5.13 5.43
C GLU A 10 -5.69 -6.50 4.83
N HIS A 11 -4.75 -6.52 3.90
CA HIS A 11 -4.40 -7.71 3.15
C HIS A 11 -3.46 -8.58 3.97
N ASP A 12 -3.80 -9.87 4.04
CA ASP A 12 -2.86 -10.86 4.54
C ASP A 12 -1.80 -11.12 3.47
N CYS A 13 -0.79 -10.24 3.43
CA CYS A 13 0.37 -10.40 2.56
C CYS A 13 1.25 -11.60 2.97
N ALA A 14 0.78 -12.56 3.77
CA ALA A 14 1.50 -13.77 4.15
C ALA A 14 2.01 -14.58 2.94
N GLY A 15 1.38 -14.49 1.78
CA GLY A 15 1.87 -15.14 0.54
C GLY A 15 2.94 -14.37 -0.21
N LEU A 16 3.20 -13.11 0.15
CA LEU A 16 4.23 -12.29 -0.47
C LEU A 16 5.44 -12.19 0.46
N SER A 17 6.60 -12.64 -0.01
CA SER A 17 7.85 -12.42 0.72
C SER A 17 8.13 -10.92 0.87
N PRO A 18 8.85 -10.49 1.93
CA PRO A 18 9.21 -9.08 2.10
C PRO A 18 9.92 -8.49 0.88
N ALA A 19 10.82 -9.27 0.26
CA ALA A 19 11.52 -8.85 -0.96
C ALA A 19 10.56 -8.64 -2.14
N ARG A 20 9.53 -9.51 -2.28
CA ARG A 20 8.54 -9.36 -3.34
C ARG A 20 7.65 -8.13 -3.13
N ARG A 21 7.23 -7.86 -1.90
CA ARG A 21 6.49 -6.64 -1.54
C ARG A 21 7.29 -5.38 -1.89
N THR A 22 8.56 -5.33 -1.48
CA THR A 22 9.47 -4.24 -1.82
C THR A 22 9.59 -4.05 -3.33
N ALA A 23 9.76 -5.14 -4.08
CA ALA A 23 9.89 -5.08 -5.54
C ALA A 23 8.63 -4.52 -6.20
N ILE A 24 7.45 -5.04 -5.85
CA ILE A 24 6.16 -4.60 -6.37
C ILE A 24 5.94 -3.11 -6.10
N VAL A 25 6.10 -2.68 -4.84
CA VAL A 25 5.87 -1.29 -4.44
C VAL A 25 6.88 -0.36 -5.12
N THR A 26 8.16 -0.74 -5.16
CA THR A 26 9.20 0.04 -5.84
C THR A 26 8.88 0.19 -7.32
N GLN A 27 8.52 -0.89 -7.99
CA GLN A 27 8.21 -0.89 -9.41
C GLN A 27 6.99 -0.01 -9.70
N LYS A 28 5.88 -0.18 -8.95
CA LYS A 28 4.66 0.60 -9.17
C LYS A 28 4.82 2.07 -8.87
N VAL A 29 5.49 2.43 -7.77
CA VAL A 29 5.75 3.83 -7.46
C VAL A 29 6.59 4.48 -8.57
N ARG A 30 7.59 3.78 -9.11
CA ARG A 30 8.40 4.31 -10.22
C ARG A 30 7.65 4.39 -11.55
N SER A 31 6.72 3.46 -11.81
CA SER A 31 5.98 3.44 -13.08
C SER A 31 4.81 4.40 -13.17
N LEU A 32 4.24 4.81 -12.03
CA LEU A 32 3.04 5.65 -11.98
C LEU A 32 3.40 7.14 -11.96
N SER A 33 2.51 7.97 -12.48
CA SER A 33 2.59 9.42 -12.35
C SER A 33 2.21 9.86 -10.93
N ASP A 34 2.56 11.08 -10.54
CA ASP A 34 2.17 11.61 -9.23
C ASP A 34 0.65 11.73 -9.06
N GLU A 35 -0.09 11.97 -10.16
CA GLU A 35 -1.56 12.02 -10.12
C GLU A 35 -2.15 10.63 -9.87
N ASP A 36 -1.66 9.59 -10.56
CA ASP A 36 -2.07 8.21 -10.30
C ASP A 36 -1.76 7.78 -8.87
N LEU A 37 -0.59 8.18 -8.35
CA LEU A 37 -0.20 7.92 -6.97
C LEU A 37 -1.10 8.68 -5.98
N LYS A 38 -1.50 9.92 -6.25
CA LYS A 38 -2.47 10.66 -5.42
C LYS A 38 -3.82 9.97 -5.40
N ASP A 39 -4.27 9.45 -6.53
CA ASP A 39 -5.53 8.73 -6.62
C ASP A 39 -5.49 7.44 -5.78
N LEU A 40 -4.40 6.68 -5.86
CA LEU A 40 -4.16 5.52 -5.00
C LEU A 40 -4.00 5.90 -3.51
N ALA A 41 -3.36 7.02 -3.21
CA ALA A 41 -3.16 7.50 -1.85
C ALA A 41 -4.41 8.13 -1.23
N ARG A 42 -5.43 8.47 -2.03
CA ARG A 42 -6.64 9.15 -1.55
C ARG A 42 -7.28 8.37 -0.42
N ARG A 43 -7.35 8.99 0.76
CA ARG A 43 -7.95 8.36 1.95
C ARG A 43 -9.40 8.03 1.62
N ARG A 44 -9.79 6.77 1.82
CA ARG A 44 -11.19 6.38 1.95
C ARG A 44 -11.65 6.86 3.32
N GLU A 45 -11.97 8.14 3.47
CA GLU A 45 -12.67 8.57 4.68
C GLU A 45 -13.95 7.75 4.84
N LYS A 46 -14.13 7.17 6.03
CA LYS A 46 -15.42 6.77 6.62
C LYS A 46 -16.26 5.66 5.97
N GLN A 47 -15.88 5.01 4.86
CA GLN A 47 -16.77 4.00 4.27
C GLN A 47 -16.78 2.63 5.00
N HIS A 48 -15.77 2.30 5.81
CA HIS A 48 -15.72 1.00 6.51
C HIS A 48 -15.14 1.08 7.95
N PRO A 49 -15.88 1.64 8.93
CA PRO A 49 -15.52 1.47 10.33
C PRO A 49 -15.58 -0.02 10.72
N GLY A 50 -14.50 -0.57 11.30
CA GLY A 50 -14.44 -1.96 11.78
C GLY A 50 -13.43 -2.89 11.09
N ARG A 51 -12.59 -2.40 10.18
CA ARG A 51 -11.58 -3.23 9.51
C ARG A 51 -10.36 -3.53 10.39
N HIS A 52 -9.94 -4.79 10.42
CA HIS A 52 -8.76 -5.26 11.16
C HIS A 52 -7.48 -4.97 10.38
N LEU A 53 -6.96 -3.75 10.55
CA LEU A 53 -5.67 -3.36 9.98
C LEU A 53 -4.53 -4.03 10.74
N ARG A 54 -3.62 -4.69 10.01
CA ARG A 54 -2.40 -5.28 10.57
C ARG A 54 -1.19 -4.41 10.24
N PRO A 55 -0.28 -4.15 11.20
CA PRO A 55 0.97 -3.48 10.90
C PRO A 55 1.86 -4.38 10.05
N MET A 56 2.48 -3.80 9.03
CA MET A 56 3.44 -4.47 8.16
C MET A 56 4.61 -3.54 7.87
N SER A 57 5.83 -4.06 8.03
CA SER A 57 7.04 -3.35 7.63
C SER A 57 7.33 -3.60 6.16
N ILE A 58 7.68 -2.52 5.44
CA ILE A 58 8.16 -2.56 4.07
C ILE A 58 9.47 -1.77 3.99
N THR A 59 10.49 -2.39 3.40
CA THR A 59 11.76 -1.72 3.12
C THR A 59 11.72 -1.15 1.71
N LEU A 60 12.07 0.12 1.53
CA LEU A 60 12.06 0.78 0.22
C LEU A 60 13.39 1.50 -0.04
N PRO A 61 13.75 1.66 -1.32
CA PRO A 61 14.81 2.59 -1.73
C PRO A 61 14.53 4.03 -1.29
N ALA A 62 15.58 4.83 -1.07
CA ALA A 62 15.45 6.23 -0.64
C ALA A 62 14.62 7.08 -1.61
N ASP A 63 14.82 6.93 -2.93
CA ASP A 63 14.08 7.68 -3.96
C ASP A 63 12.57 7.43 -3.86
N VAL A 64 12.18 6.18 -3.59
CA VAL A 64 10.78 5.81 -3.42
C VAL A 64 10.23 6.39 -2.11
N LEU A 65 11.01 6.38 -1.04
CA LEU A 65 10.59 6.93 0.25
C LEU A 65 10.38 8.44 0.20
N GLU A 66 11.32 9.17 -0.41
CA GLU A 66 11.21 10.62 -0.61
C GLU A 66 9.97 10.96 -1.43
N ARG A 67 9.71 10.22 -2.51
CA ARG A 67 8.49 10.39 -3.31
C ARG A 67 7.22 10.10 -2.50
N LEU A 68 7.24 9.07 -1.66
CA LEU A 68 6.09 8.71 -0.81
C LEU A 68 5.83 9.71 0.32
N GLN A 69 6.86 10.40 0.83
CA GLN A 69 6.71 11.45 1.84
C GLN A 69 5.82 12.60 1.33
N GLY A 70 5.83 12.89 0.02
CA GLY A 70 4.96 13.88 -0.60
C GLY A 70 3.45 13.58 -0.48
N PHE A 71 3.07 12.34 -0.15
CA PHE A 71 1.68 11.93 0.04
C PHE A 71 1.27 11.82 1.51
N GLN A 72 2.08 12.33 2.44
CA GLN A 72 1.71 12.44 3.86
C GLN A 72 0.88 13.72 4.08
N GLY A 73 -0.41 13.57 4.37
CA GLY A 73 -1.30 14.70 4.63
C GLY A 73 -2.70 14.30 5.05
N SER A 74 -3.60 15.26 5.27
CA SER A 74 -4.99 15.00 5.67
C SER A 74 -5.81 14.28 4.60
N ARG A 75 -5.52 14.51 3.32
CA ARG A 75 -6.23 13.95 2.15
C ARG A 75 -5.66 12.62 1.64
N TRP A 76 -4.38 12.36 1.90
CA TRP A 76 -3.64 11.23 1.35
C TRP A 76 -3.02 10.35 2.44
N SER A 77 -2.82 9.07 2.14
CA SER A 77 -2.25 8.10 3.07
C SER A 77 -1.33 7.14 2.33
N VAL A 78 -0.07 7.11 2.76
CA VAL A 78 0.94 6.15 2.29
C VAL A 78 0.52 4.71 2.58
N SER A 79 -0.17 4.46 3.71
CA SER A 79 -0.71 3.12 3.99
C SER A 79 -1.79 2.73 2.97
N ALA A 80 -2.69 3.64 2.60
CA ALA A 80 -3.73 3.36 1.59
C ALA A 80 -3.14 3.15 0.19
N LEU A 81 -2.13 3.93 -0.18
CA LEU A 81 -1.41 3.77 -1.44
C LEU A 81 -0.78 2.38 -1.53
N ILE A 82 -0.02 1.98 -0.52
CA ILE A 82 0.69 0.70 -0.56
C ILE A 82 -0.29 -0.48 -0.48
N ASP A 83 -1.35 -0.35 0.33
CA ASP A 83 -2.41 -1.36 0.42
C ASP A 83 -3.05 -1.63 -0.96
N ARG A 84 -3.38 -0.59 -1.74
CA ARG A 84 -3.95 -0.74 -3.09
C ARG A 84 -2.97 -1.30 -4.12
N ILE A 85 -1.70 -0.87 -4.04
CA ILE A 85 -0.67 -1.43 -4.92
C ILE A 85 -0.54 -2.93 -4.70
N LEU A 86 -0.55 -3.37 -3.43
CA LEU A 86 -0.46 -4.79 -3.09
C LEU A 86 -1.76 -5.55 -3.38
N GLU A 87 -2.94 -4.94 -3.20
CA GLU A 87 -4.25 -5.49 -3.58
C GLU A 87 -4.29 -5.84 -5.08
N SER A 88 -3.74 -4.98 -5.95
CA SER A 88 -3.75 -5.21 -7.40
C SER A 88 -2.83 -6.35 -7.87
N GLU A 89 -1.91 -6.81 -7.01
CA GLU A 89 -0.85 -7.77 -7.36
C GLU A 89 -0.96 -9.08 -6.56
N ASP A 90 -1.77 -9.13 -5.50
CA ASP A 90 -2.19 -10.38 -4.87
C ASP A 90 -3.23 -11.05 -5.78
N ILE A 91 -2.74 -11.81 -6.78
CA ILE A 91 -3.54 -12.68 -7.66
C ILE A 91 -4.04 -13.90 -6.86
N ARG A 92 -4.61 -13.67 -5.69
CA ARG A 92 -5.61 -14.58 -5.16
C ARG A 92 -6.94 -14.09 -5.73
N PRO A 93 -7.78 -14.96 -6.31
CA PRO A 93 -9.16 -14.58 -6.51
C PRO A 93 -9.66 -14.04 -5.16
N ALA A 94 -10.48 -13.01 -5.18
CA ALA A 94 -11.22 -12.54 -4.02
C ALA A 94 -12.08 -13.71 -3.50
N SER A 95 -11.46 -14.65 -2.78
CA SER A 95 -12.13 -15.79 -2.18
C SER A 95 -12.95 -15.21 -1.05
N SER A 96 -14.25 -15.12 -1.33
CA SER A 96 -15.31 -14.96 -0.35
C SER A 96 -15.39 -13.57 0.30
N ARG A 97 -15.85 -12.57 -0.46
CA ARG A 97 -16.90 -11.71 0.11
C ARG A 97 -18.13 -12.59 0.32
N SER A 98 -18.12 -13.31 1.44
CA SER A 98 -19.31 -13.91 2.01
C SER A 98 -20.26 -12.76 2.37
N ALA A 99 -21.17 -12.47 1.45
CA ALA A 99 -22.41 -11.80 1.79
C ALA A 99 -23.18 -12.77 2.69
N ARG A 100 -23.26 -12.45 3.98
CA ARG A 100 -24.43 -12.80 4.77
C ARG A 100 -25.53 -11.78 4.50
#